data_AF-A0AB34QIY9-F1
#
_entry.id   AF-A0AB34QIY9-F1
#
_cell.length_a   1.000
_cell.length_b   1.000
_cell.length_c   1.000
_cell.angle_alpha   90.00
_cell.angle_beta   90.00
_cell.angle_gamma   90.00
#
_symmetry.space_group_name_H-M   'P 1'
#
loop_
_entity.id
_entity.type
_entity.pdbx_description
1 polymer ?
#
loop_
_entity_poly.entity_id
_entity_poly.type
_entity_poly.pdbx_seq_one_letter_code
_entity_poly.pdbx_strand_id
1 'polypeptide(L)'
;MEYAHAGQFLNDLPNRNDVELNKELVAPGLKVYTTSLKKVMEQILSSDQLEQPDVTTWTIFMPPHPWAPSVIRTRSETVTDEPSGQRRPITRINYLCESITTNCAQVENRVSEMVKPVSATQ
;
A
#
# COMPACT_ATOMS: atom_id res chain seq x y z
N MET A 1 0.44 5.00 -10.42
CA MET A 1 -0.50 3.93 -10.01
C MET A 1 -1.16 3.35 -11.25
N GLU A 2 -1.66 2.12 -11.20
CA GLU A 2 -2.33 1.45 -12.33
C GLU A 2 -3.68 2.09 -12.72
N TYR A 3 -4.29 2.85 -11.80
CA TYR A 3 -5.61 3.45 -11.96
C TYR A 3 -5.54 4.96 -11.80
N ALA A 4 -6.34 5.67 -12.60
CA ALA A 4 -6.52 7.12 -12.53
C ALA A 4 -7.62 7.54 -11.55
N HIS A 5 -8.52 6.62 -11.18
CA HIS A 5 -9.71 6.90 -10.36
C HIS A 5 -9.83 5.94 -9.15
N ALA A 6 -10.22 6.47 -7.99
CA ALA A 6 -10.34 5.71 -6.75
C ALA A 6 -11.57 4.82 -6.83
N GLY A 7 -12.62 5.30 -7.50
CA GLY A 7 -13.82 4.51 -7.81
C GLY A 7 -13.52 3.25 -8.61
N GLN A 8 -12.62 3.31 -9.60
CA GLN A 8 -12.20 2.12 -10.35
C GLN A 8 -11.44 1.15 -9.45
N PHE A 9 -10.50 1.68 -8.68
CA PHE A 9 -9.72 0.88 -7.72
C PHE A 9 -10.61 0.13 -6.71
N LEU A 10 -11.64 0.81 -6.21
CA LEU A 10 -12.64 0.30 -5.28
C LEU A 10 -13.45 -0.89 -5.82
N ASN A 11 -13.75 -0.86 -7.12
CA ASN A 11 -14.54 -1.90 -7.77
C ASN A 11 -13.68 -3.10 -8.17
N ASP A 12 -12.44 -2.87 -8.60
CA ASP A 12 -11.61 -3.92 -9.20
C ASP A 12 -10.80 -4.70 -8.17
N LEU A 13 -10.28 -4.03 -7.13
CA LEU A 13 -9.41 -4.67 -6.14
C LEU A 13 -10.04 -5.90 -5.45
N PRO A 14 -11.31 -5.86 -5.00
CA PRO A 14 -11.94 -7.02 -4.35
C PRO A 14 -12.05 -8.27 -5.24
N ASN A 15 -11.97 -8.10 -6.57
CA ASN A 15 -12.10 -9.18 -7.54
C ASN A 15 -10.75 -9.82 -7.91
N ARG A 16 -9.63 -9.24 -7.45
CA ARG A 16 -8.31 -9.80 -7.73
C ARG A 16 -8.03 -11.01 -6.85
N ASN A 17 -7.36 -12.00 -7.44
CA ASN A 17 -7.00 -13.25 -6.74
C ASN A 17 -5.66 -13.16 -5.99
N ASP A 18 -4.96 -12.02 -6.09
CA ASP A 18 -3.66 -11.78 -5.48
C ASP A 18 -3.75 -10.93 -4.20
N VAL A 19 -4.96 -10.54 -3.79
CA VAL A 19 -5.20 -9.70 -2.62
C VAL A 19 -6.19 -10.35 -1.64
N GLU A 20 -6.11 -9.94 -0.38
CA GLU A 20 -7.04 -10.34 0.67
C GLU A 20 -7.46 -9.15 1.52
N LEU A 21 -8.71 -9.15 1.97
CA LEU A 21 -9.20 -8.14 2.91
C LEU A 21 -8.64 -8.43 4.31
N ASN A 22 -7.91 -7.48 4.88
CA ASN A 22 -7.51 -7.52 6.28
C ASN A 22 -8.70 -7.13 7.17
N LYS A 23 -9.38 -8.13 7.73
CA LYS A 23 -10.60 -7.96 8.54
C LYS A 23 -10.36 -7.25 9.87
N GLU A 24 -9.14 -7.26 10.40
CA GLU A 24 -8.80 -6.66 11.70
C GLU A 24 -8.71 -5.13 11.62
N LEU A 25 -8.44 -4.59 10.42
CA LEU A 25 -8.26 -3.16 10.16
C LEU A 25 -9.46 -2.50 9.48
N VAL A 26 -10.60 -3.22 9.38
CA VAL A 26 -11.83 -2.67 8.80
C VAL A 26 -12.53 -1.75 9.79
N ALA A 27 -12.92 -0.57 9.33
CA ALA A 27 -13.73 0.39 10.09
C ALA A 27 -14.80 1.01 9.17
N PRO A 28 -15.81 1.73 9.69
CA PRO A 28 -16.78 2.42 8.86
C PRO A 28 -16.11 3.36 7.85
N GLY A 29 -16.35 3.11 6.55
CA GLY A 29 -15.72 3.87 5.47
C GLY A 29 -14.23 3.58 5.25
N LEU A 30 -13.67 2.53 5.87
CA LEU A 30 -12.28 2.11 5.71
C LEU A 30 -12.20 0.61 5.39
N LYS A 31 -11.52 0.26 4.30
CA LYS A 31 -11.11 -1.12 4.02
C LYS A 31 -9.61 -1.18 3.83
N VAL A 32 -8.99 -2.25 4.30
CA VAL A 32 -7.57 -2.51 4.09
C VAL A 32 -7.45 -3.83 3.35
N TYR A 33 -6.87 -3.81 2.17
CA TYR A 33 -6.49 -5.00 1.42
C TYR A 33 -4.98 -5.15 1.45
N THR A 34 -4.49 -6.38 1.46
CA THR A 34 -3.06 -6.70 1.40
C THR A 34 -2.80 -7.76 0.34
N THR A 35 -1.55 -7.89 -0.12
CA THR A 35 -1.12 -9.07 -0.89
C THR A 35 -1.55 -10.32 -0.13
N SER A 36 -2.23 -11.24 -0.84
CA SER A 36 -2.75 -12.48 -0.25
C SER A 36 -1.63 -13.35 0.32
N LEU A 37 -1.93 -14.08 1.39
CA LEU A 37 -0.98 -15.04 1.95
C LEU A 37 -0.52 -16.06 0.90
N LYS A 38 -1.41 -16.49 0.00
CA LYS A 38 -1.07 -17.39 -1.10
C LYS A 38 0.06 -16.81 -1.97
N LYS A 39 -0.02 -15.54 -2.35
CA LYS A 39 0.99 -14.87 -3.18
C LYS A 39 2.30 -14.66 -2.44
N VAL A 40 2.24 -14.30 -1.17
CA VAL A 40 3.42 -14.19 -0.30
C VAL A 40 4.13 -15.54 -0.22
N MET A 41 3.38 -16.63 0.01
CA MET A 41 3.94 -17.98 0.08
C MET A 41 4.50 -18.45 -1.27
N GLU A 42 3.82 -18.16 -2.39
CA GLU A 42 4.35 -18.44 -3.73
C GLU A 42 5.72 -17.79 -3.94
N GLN A 43 5.89 -16.52 -3.53
CA GLN A 43 7.18 -15.84 -3.63
C GLN A 43 8.24 -16.48 -2.74
N ILE A 44 7.92 -16.73 -1.46
CA ILE A 44 8.85 -17.34 -0.50
C ILE A 44 9.32 -18.72 -1.00
N LEU A 45 8.40 -19.54 -1.50
CA LEU A 45 8.71 -20.89 -1.98
C LEU A 45 9.45 -20.91 -3.31
N SER A 46 9.30 -19.86 -4.13
CA SER A 46 10.01 -19.71 -5.41
C SER A 46 11.41 -19.11 -5.29
N SER A 47 11.76 -18.58 -4.11
CA SER A 47 13.03 -17.90 -3.88
C SER A 47 14.05 -18.85 -3.27
N ASP A 48 15.23 -18.94 -3.88
CA ASP A 48 16.37 -19.69 -3.33
C ASP A 48 17.06 -18.94 -2.16
N GLN A 49 16.66 -17.71 -1.88
CA GLN A 49 17.18 -16.87 -0.81
C GLN A 49 16.06 -16.46 0.16
N LEU A 50 16.41 -16.33 1.44
CA LEU A 50 15.55 -15.74 2.48
C LEU A 50 15.40 -14.24 2.21
N GLU A 51 14.50 -13.90 1.30
CA GLU A 51 14.14 -12.53 0.97
C GLU A 51 12.87 -12.12 1.70
N GLN A 52 12.77 -10.84 2.05
CA GLN A 52 11.51 -10.29 2.48
C GLN A 52 10.55 -10.29 1.28
N PRO A 53 9.36 -10.93 1.39
CA PRO A 53 8.42 -10.97 0.29
C PRO A 53 7.88 -9.58 -0.03
N ASP A 54 7.48 -9.39 -1.28
CA ASP A 54 6.85 -8.18 -1.74
C ASP A 54 5.41 -8.14 -1.19
N VAL A 55 5.14 -7.16 -0.34
CA VAL A 55 3.82 -6.97 0.25
C VAL A 55 3.31 -5.60 -0.14
N THR A 56 2.12 -5.57 -0.73
CA THR A 56 1.41 -4.33 -1.01
C THR A 56 0.17 -4.26 -0.13
N THR A 57 0.03 -3.16 0.59
CA THR A 57 -1.16 -2.81 1.36
C THR A 57 -1.88 -1.66 0.67
N TRP A 58 -3.19 -1.83 0.48
CA TRP A 58 -4.09 -0.81 -0.03
C TRP A 58 -5.06 -0.40 1.06
N THR A 59 -4.91 0.82 1.54
CA THR A 59 -5.82 1.46 2.50
C THR A 59 -6.82 2.29 1.71
N ILE A 60 -8.09 1.91 1.79
CA ILE A 60 -9.16 2.42 0.96
C ILE A 60 -10.16 3.18 1.84
N PHE A 61 -10.41 4.43 1.48
CA PHE A 61 -11.37 5.29 2.15
C PHE A 61 -12.62 5.46 1.27
N MET A 62 -13.78 5.06 1.80
CA MET A 62 -15.11 5.15 1.18
C MET A 62 -16.05 5.98 2.04
N PRO A 63 -17.13 6.57 1.48
CA PRO A 63 -18.14 7.23 2.30
C PRO A 63 -18.65 6.28 3.41
N PRO A 64 -18.83 6.76 4.65
CA PRO A 64 -18.84 8.17 5.09
C PRO A 64 -17.47 8.71 5.56
N HIS A 65 -16.34 8.06 5.24
CA HIS A 65 -15.04 8.52 5.69
C HIS A 65 -14.68 9.92 5.10
N PRO A 66 -14.12 10.86 5.88
CA PRO A 66 -13.82 12.21 5.41
C PRO A 66 -12.90 12.25 4.19
N TRP A 67 -11.95 11.32 4.11
CA TRP A 67 -11.01 11.25 2.99
C TRP A 67 -11.55 10.53 1.75
N ALA A 68 -12.81 10.08 1.77
CA ALA A 68 -13.37 9.35 0.65
C ALA A 68 -13.75 10.27 -0.54
N PRO A 69 -13.64 9.77 -1.79
CA PRO A 69 -12.97 8.54 -2.18
C PRO A 69 -11.45 8.75 -2.27
N SER A 70 -10.68 7.89 -1.59
CA SER A 70 -9.22 7.88 -1.73
C SER A 70 -8.62 6.51 -1.45
N VAL A 71 -7.41 6.31 -1.94
CA VAL A 71 -6.62 5.08 -1.78
C VAL A 71 -5.19 5.47 -1.46
N ILE A 72 -4.62 4.86 -0.43
CA ILE A 72 -3.18 4.87 -0.14
C ILE A 72 -2.65 3.46 -0.41
N ARG A 73 -1.62 3.36 -1.24
CA ARG A 73 -0.91 2.13 -1.56
C ARG A 73 0.49 2.18 -0.99
N THR A 74 0.79 1.26 -0.08
CA THR A 74 2.11 1.05 0.50
C THR A 74 2.66 -0.27 -0.01
N ARG A 75 3.79 -0.27 -0.72
CA ARG A 75 4.47 -1.47 -1.21
C ARG A 75 5.82 -1.59 -0.53
N SER A 76 6.05 -2.69 0.16
CA SER A 76 7.38 -3.11 0.62
C SER A 76 7.95 -4.08 -0.39
N GLU A 77 9.17 -3.81 -0.86
CA GLU A 77 9.88 -4.65 -1.83
C GLU A 77 11.38 -4.64 -1.51
N THR A 78 12.08 -5.69 -1.92
CA THR A 78 13.55 -5.74 -1.85
C THR A 78 14.12 -5.28 -3.20
N VAL A 79 14.96 -4.25 -3.19
CA VAL A 79 15.66 -3.79 -4.40
C VAL A 79 17.16 -4.03 -4.29
N THR A 80 17.76 -4.38 -5.43
CA THR A 80 19.21 -4.49 -5.57
C THR A 80 19.77 -3.14 -5.97
N ASP A 81 20.71 -2.63 -5.17
CA ASP A 81 21.49 -1.45 -5.50
C ASP A 81 22.57 -1.85 -6.52
N GLU A 82 22.37 -1.52 -7.80
CA GLU A 82 23.25 -1.94 -8.90
C GLU A 82 24.75 -1.66 -8.68
N PRO A 83 25.17 -0.50 -8.12
CA PRO A 83 26.58 -0.21 -7.89
C PRO A 83 27.23 -1.08 -6.81
N SER A 84 26.50 -1.44 -5.76
CA SER A 84 27.03 -2.20 -4.62
C SER A 84 26.69 -3.69 -4.66
N GLY A 85 25.76 -4.10 -5.53
CA GLY A 85 25.12 -5.41 -5.49
C GLY A 85 24.31 -5.66 -4.21
N GLN A 86 24.21 -4.66 -3.32
CA GLN A 86 23.58 -4.82 -2.03
C GLN A 86 22.07 -4.78 -2.18
N ARG A 87 21.40 -5.77 -1.58
CA ARG A 87 19.95 -5.83 -1.53
C ARG A 87 19.46 -5.12 -0.28
N ARG A 88 18.47 -4.23 -0.44
CA ARG A 88 17.89 -3.49 0.68
C ARG A 88 16.36 -3.45 0.57
N PRO A 89 15.65 -3.59 1.70
CA PRO A 89 14.21 -3.35 1.70
C PRO A 89 13.93 -1.88 1.47
N ILE A 90 12.92 -1.58 0.67
CA ILE A 90 12.37 -0.24 0.49
C ILE A 90 10.86 -0.27 0.64
N THR A 91 10.29 0.86 1.06
CA THR A 91 8.85 1.07 1.09
C THR A 91 8.49 2.19 0.13
N ARG A 92 7.64 1.89 -0.85
CA ARG A 92 7.09 2.87 -1.78
C ARG A 92 5.66 3.19 -1.39
N ILE A 93 5.34 4.47 -1.31
CA ILE A 93 3.99 4.94 -0.99
C ILE A 93 3.46 5.74 -2.17
N ASN A 94 2.25 5.42 -2.61
CA ASN A 94 1.51 6.17 -3.63
C ASN A 94 0.10 6.41 -3.10
N TYR A 95 -0.56 7.47 -3.56
CA TYR A 95 -1.94 7.72 -3.20
C TYR A 95 -2.74 8.27 -4.37
N LEU A 96 -4.06 8.07 -4.32
CA LEU A 96 -5.05 8.70 -5.17
C LEU A 96 -6.08 9.33 -4.25
N CYS A 97 -6.40 10.60 -4.47
CA CYS A 97 -7.44 11.27 -3.73
C CYS A 97 -8.37 12.00 -4.68
N GLU A 98 -9.65 11.66 -4.61
CA GLU A 98 -10.74 12.27 -5.38
C GLU A 98 -11.78 12.93 -4.44
N SER A 99 -11.40 13.14 -3.18
CA SER A 99 -12.15 13.94 -2.21
C SER A 99 -12.00 15.45 -2.52
N ILE A 100 -12.64 16.30 -1.72
CA ILE A 100 -12.40 17.75 -1.74
C ILE A 100 -10.92 18.09 -1.44
N THR A 101 -10.45 19.22 -1.99
CA THR A 101 -9.03 19.66 -1.95
C THR A 101 -8.42 19.62 -0.55
N THR A 102 -9.13 20.10 0.46
CA THR A 102 -8.65 20.11 1.85
C THR A 102 -8.36 18.70 2.38
N ASN A 103 -9.20 17.72 2.04
CA ASN A 103 -9.03 16.35 2.49
C ASN A 103 -7.90 15.66 1.72
N CYS A 104 -7.73 15.98 0.43
CA CYS A 104 -6.58 15.49 -0.32
C CYS A 104 -5.25 16.02 0.20
N ALA A 105 -5.19 17.29 0.63
CA ALA A 105 -4.02 17.84 1.30
C ALA A 105 -3.71 17.09 2.62
N GLN A 106 -4.72 16.65 3.37
CA GLN A 106 -4.53 15.83 4.57
C GLN A 106 -3.97 14.44 4.24
N VAL A 107 -4.48 13.79 3.19
CA VAL A 107 -3.95 12.50 2.71
C VAL A 107 -2.50 12.64 2.25
N GLU A 108 -2.18 13.70 1.52
CA GLU A 108 -0.82 14.00 1.07
C GLU A 108 0.14 14.23 2.24
N ASN A 109 -0.28 15.01 3.25
CA ASN A 109 0.52 15.21 4.46
C ASN A 109 0.75 13.88 5.20
N ARG A 110 -0.30 13.06 5.34
CA ARG A 110 -0.19 11.74 5.95
C ARG A 110 0.79 10.84 5.21
N VAL A 111 0.74 10.81 3.89
CA VAL A 111 1.70 10.05 3.06
C VAL A 111 3.12 10.57 3.27
N SER A 112 3.30 11.89 3.30
CA SER A 112 4.59 12.52 3.54
C SER A 112 5.18 12.12 4.89
N GLU A 113 4.36 12.06 5.95
CA GLU A 113 4.78 11.57 7.27
C GLU A 113 5.21 10.09 7.25
N MET A 114 4.56 9.25 6.46
CA MET A 114 4.92 7.82 6.34
C MET A 114 6.24 7.60 5.57
N VAL A 115 6.64 8.55 4.72
CA VAL A 115 7.88 8.49 3.93
C VAL A 115 9.06 9.14 4.66
N LYS A 116 8.81 10.00 5.67
CA LYS A 116 9.90 10.59 6.45
C LYS A 116 10.73 9.48 7.08
N PRO A 117 12.07 9.50 6.91
CA PRO A 117 12.92 8.59 7.66
C PRO A 117 12.61 8.81 9.14
N VAL A 118 12.36 7.72 9.88
CA VAL A 118 12.32 7.79 11.34
C VAL A 118 13.69 8.30 11.73
N SER A 119 13.79 9.58 12.08
CA SER A 119 15.01 10.15 12.63
C SER A 119 15.40 9.23 13.77
N ALA A 120 16.54 8.54 13.63
CA ALA A 120 17.10 7.78 14.72
C ALA A 120 17.29 8.76 15.87
N THR A 121 16.43 8.66 16.88
CA THR A 121 16.61 9.37 18.14
C THR A 121 17.97 8.90 18.66
N GLN A 122 18.93 9.83 18.70
CA GLN A 122 20.25 9.62 19.31
C GLN A 122 20.13 9.29 20.78
#